data_AF-A0A928T6W4-F1
#
_entry.id   AF-A0A928T6W4-F1
#
_cell.length_a   1.000
_cell.length_b   1.000
_cell.length_c   1.000
_cell.angle_alpha   90.00
_cell.angle_beta   90.00
_cell.angle_gamma   90.00
#
_symmetry.space_group_name_H-M   'P 1'
#
loop_
_entity.id
_entity.type
_entity.pdbx_description
1 polymer ?
#
loop_
_entity_poly.entity_id
_entity_poly.type
_entity_poly.pdbx_seq_one_letter_code
_entity_poly.pdbx_strand_id
1 'polypeptide(L)' 'MATLSLDLRQRIISTCDRGEGTQEQIARRFGVSYGMVKKLLQQRRKTGCIKPRHHLAGRKKKIVAEHHRDSQTPPAQTLT' A
#
# COMPACT_ATOMS: atom_id res chain seq x y z
N MET A 1 10.48 -11.90 3.54
CA MET A 1 9.70 -12.24 2.34
C MET A 1 9.58 -11.00 1.46
N ALA A 2 10.08 -11.06 0.22
CA ALA A 2 10.02 -9.92 -0.71
C ALA A 2 8.55 -9.59 -1.06
N THR A 3 8.13 -8.37 -0.78
CA THR A 3 6.82 -7.87 -1.20
C THR A 3 6.83 -7.77 -2.72
N LEU A 4 5.95 -8.50 -3.41
CA LEU A 4 5.76 -8.34 -4.85
C LEU A 4 5.53 -6.85 -5.16
N SER A 5 6.39 -6.31 -6.03
CA SER A 5 6.42 -4.90 -6.43
C SER A 5 5.04 -4.43 -6.85
N LEU A 6 4.72 -3.17 -6.54
CA LEU A 6 3.43 -2.56 -6.80
C LEU A 6 3.08 -2.58 -8.30
N ASP A 7 4.10 -2.34 -9.13
CA ASP A 7 4.01 -2.41 -10.60
C ASP A 7 3.53 -3.80 -11.08
N LEU A 8 4.10 -4.89 -10.57
CA LEU A 8 3.70 -6.24 -10.96
C LEU A 8 2.23 -6.52 -10.63
N ARG A 9 1.75 -6.09 -9.46
CA ARG A 9 0.34 -6.24 -9.06
C ARG A 9 -0.58 -5.43 -9.97
N GLN A 10 -0.21 -4.20 -10.31
CA GLN A 10 -0.97 -3.35 -11.22
C GLN A 10 -1.01 -3.94 -12.63
N ARG A 11 0.12 -4.47 -13.13
CA ARG A 11 0.20 -5.06 -14.46
C ARG A 11 -0.68 -6.31 -14.58
N ILE A 12 -0.65 -7.20 -13.58
CA ILE A 12 -1.52 -8.38 -13.51
C ILE A 12 -3.00 -7.99 -13.57
N ILE A 13 -3.41 -6.99 -12.78
CA ILE A 13 -4.82 -6.57 -12.74
C ILE A 13 -5.22 -5.87 -14.03
N SER A 14 -4.36 -5.02 -14.60
CA SER A 14 -4.62 -4.38 -15.89
C SER A 14 -4.82 -5.41 -17.01
N THR A 15 -3.97 -6.44 -17.07
CA THR A 15 -4.16 -7.55 -18.02
C THR A 15 -5.46 -8.32 -17.78
N CYS A 16 -5.85 -8.52 -16.51
CA CYS A 16 -7.11 -9.15 -16.16
C CYS A 16 -8.32 -8.30 -16.54
N ASP A 17 -8.25 -6.99 -16.35
CA ASP A 17 -9.30 -6.02 -16.74
C ASP A 17 -9.47 -5.93 -18.26
N ARG A 18 -8.36 -6.05 -19.00
CA ARG A 18 -8.36 -6.08 -20.47
C ARG A 18 -8.91 -7.40 -21.04
N GLY A 19 -9.13 -8.41 -20.20
CA GLY A 19 -9.64 -9.70 -20.63
C GLY A 19 -8.69 -10.48 -21.55
N GLU A 20 -7.37 -10.27 -21.46
CA GLU A 20 -6.36 -10.93 -22.32
C GLU A 20 -6.19 -12.45 -22.05
N GLY A 21 -7.14 -13.08 -21.37
CA GLY A 21 -7.12 -14.52 -21.08
C GLY A 21 -7.73 -14.86 -19.72
N THR A 22 -7.68 -16.15 -19.37
CA THR A 22 -8.13 -16.61 -18.06
C THR A 22 -7.14 -16.21 -16.96
N GLN A 23 -7.64 -16.12 -15.73
CA GLN A 23 -6.81 -15.79 -14.56
C GLN A 23 -5.61 -16.75 -14.40
N GLU A 24 -5.74 -18.01 -14.82
CA GLU A 24 -4.67 -19.01 -14.80
C GLU A 24 -3.61 -18.76 -15.88
N GLN A 25 -4.02 -18.37 -17.08
CA GLN A 25 -3.09 -17.99 -18.15
C GLN A 25 -2.29 -16.74 -17.77
N ILE A 26 -2.98 -15.75 -17.18
CA ILE A 26 -2.35 -14.54 -16.65
C ILE A 26 -1.36 -14.91 -15.54
N ALA A 27 -1.74 -15.80 -14.62
CA ALA A 27 -0.86 -16.27 -13.56
C ALA A 27 0.44 -16.90 -14.12
N ARG A 28 0.32 -17.79 -15.12
CA ARG A 28 1.48 -18.39 -15.81
C ARG A 28 2.34 -17.35 -16.52
N ARG A 29 1.73 -16.40 -17.23
CA ARG A 29 2.45 -15.34 -17.98
C ARG A 29 3.30 -14.46 -17.07
N PHE A 30 2.81 -14.16 -15.87
CA PHE A 30 3.52 -13.35 -14.88
C PHE A 30 4.33 -14.17 -13.87
N GLY A 31 4.36 -15.51 -14.00
CA GLY A 31 5.09 -16.38 -13.07
C GLY A 31 4.55 -16.36 -11.63
N VAL A 32 3.28 -16.03 -11.44
CA VAL A 32 2.63 -15.96 -10.12
C VAL A 32 1.65 -17.12 -9.93
N SER A 33 1.28 -17.41 -8.68
CA SER A 33 0.26 -18.43 -8.41
C SER A 33 -1.14 -17.91 -8.72
N TYR A 34 -2.02 -18.79 -9.20
CA TYR A 34 -3.42 -18.47 -9.46
C TYR A 34 -4.13 -17.90 -8.22
N GLY A 35 -3.85 -18.47 -7.04
CA GLY A 35 -4.36 -17.96 -5.77
C GLY A 35 -3.95 -16.52 -5.47
N MET A 36 -2.78 -16.07 -5.94
CA MET A 36 -2.34 -14.68 -5.79
C MET A 36 -3.18 -13.74 -6.66
N VAL A 37 -3.47 -14.12 -7.91
CA VAL A 37 -4.36 -13.35 -8.81
C VAL A 37 -5.75 -13.22 -8.20
N LYS A 38 -6.32 -14.33 -7.69
CA LYS A 38 -7.62 -14.33 -7.01
C LYS A 38 -7.63 -13.44 -5.76
N LYS A 39 -6.55 -13.47 -4.95
CA LYS A 39 -6.38 -12.58 -3.80
C LYS A 39 -6.36 -11.11 -4.19
N LEU A 40 -5.64 -10.76 -5.26
CA LEU A 40 -5.56 -9.38 -5.76
C LEU A 40 -6.93 -8.86 -6.23
N LEU A 41 -7.68 -9.67 -6.98
CA LEU A 41 -9.04 -9.33 -7.40
C LEU A 41 -9.99 -9.18 -6.20
N GLN A 42 -9.90 -10.09 -5.22
CA GLN A 42 -10.70 -9.99 -4.00
C GLN A 42 -10.36 -8.75 -3.18
N GLN A 43 -9.07 -8.40 -3.06
CA GLN A 43 -8.63 -7.21 -2.34
C GLN A 43 -9.18 -5.93 -3.01
N ARG A 44 -9.13 -5.86 -4.34
CA ARG A 44 -9.71 -4.75 -5.12
C ARG A 44 -11.22 -4.64 -4.88
N ARG A 45 -11.96 -5.74 -4.91
CA ARG A 45 -13.41 -5.74 -4.62
C ARG A 45 -13.72 -5.25 -3.20
N LYS A 46 -12.93 -5.67 -2.21
CA LYS A 46 -13.17 -5.33 -0.80
C LYS A 46 -12.75 -3.91 -0.42
N THR A 47 -11.69 -3.39 -1.04
CA THR A 47 -10.99 -2.19 -0.55
C THR A 47 -10.89 -1.09 -1.60
N GLY A 48 -11.19 -1.38 -2.87
CA GLY A 48 -10.94 -0.48 -4.00
C GLY A 48 -9.45 -0.25 -4.30
N CYS A 49 -8.53 -0.83 -3.50
CA CYS A 49 -7.11 -0.50 -3.52
C CYS A 49 -6.23 -1.74 -3.64
N ILE A 50 -5.29 -1.67 -4.59
CA ILE A 50 -4.37 -2.76 -4.98
C ILE A 50 -2.99 -2.60 -4.30
N LYS A 51 -2.73 -1.40 -3.76
CA LYS A 51 -1.46 -1.06 -3.10
C LYS A 51 -1.20 -2.00 -1.90
N PRO A 52 0.06 -2.40 -1.65
CA PRO A 52 0.44 -3.07 -0.41
C PRO A 52 0.01 -2.22 0.78
N ARG A 53 -0.81 -2.79 1.66
CA ARG A 53 -1.21 -2.17 2.93
C ARG A 53 -0.11 -2.28 3.99
N HIS A 54 1.14 -1.98 3.62
CA HIS A 54 2.27 -2.05 4.55
C HIS A 54 2.13 -1.03 5.69
N HIS A 55 1.39 0.06 5.46
CA HIS A 55 1.02 1.06 6.47
C HIS A 55 0.03 0.53 7.53
N LEU A 56 -0.65 -0.60 7.28
CA LEU A 56 -1.48 -1.30 8.28
C LEU A 56 -0.80 -2.54 8.87
N ALA A 57 0.29 -2.99 8.25
CA ALA A 57 1.11 -4.10 8.71
C ALA A 57 2.20 -3.57 9.66
N GLY A 58 1.78 -3.08 10.82
CA GLY A 58 2.68 -2.61 11.87
C GLY A 58 1.98 -2.60 13.22
N ARG A 59 2.73 -2.92 14.28
CA ARG A 59 2.26 -2.72 15.66
C ARG A 59 1.82 -1.26 15.80
N LYS A 60 0.62 -1.01 16.32
CA LYS A 60 0.15 0.35 16.64
C LYS A 60 1.28 1.07 17.42
N LYS A 61 1.70 2.24 16.95
CA LYS A 61 2.76 3.01 17.62
C LYS A 61 2.24 3.36 19.02
N LYS A 62 2.93 2.92 20.08
CA LYS A 62 2.69 3.28 21.49
C LYS A 62 3.35 4.64 21.82
N ILE A 63 3.34 5.60 20.89
CA ILE A 63 3.70 6.97 21.24
C ILE A 63 2.42 7.64 21.71
N VAL A 64 2.32 7.71 23.03
CA VAL A 64 1.39 8.54 23.78
C VAL A 64 1.55 9.97 23.26
N ALA A 65 0.44 10.67 23.07
CA ALA A 65 0.35 11.97 22.42
C ALA A 65 0.91 13.15 23.26
N GLU A 66 2.08 13.01 23.86
CA GLU A 66 2.69 14.06 24.69
C GLU A 66 4.17 14.27 24.34
N HIS A 67 4.40 14.89 23.19
CA HIS A 67 5.65 15.63 22.98
C HIS A 67 5.42 16.86 22.10
N HIS A 68 4.49 17.72 22.54
CA HIS A 68 4.44 19.11 22.13
C HIS A 68 4.84 19.93 23.38
N ARG A 69 6.14 20.02 23.66
CA ARG A 69 6.63 21.03 24.58
C ARG A 69 7.86 21.70 23.97
N ASP A 70 7.68 22.99 23.77
CA ASP A 70 8.69 24.04 23.78
C ASP A 70 9.68 24.09 22.62
N SER A 71 9.23 24.69 21.53
CA SER A 71 10.10 25.51 20.67
C SER A 71 9.29 26.68 20.10
N GLN A 72 8.62 27.44 20.96
CA GLN A 72 8.20 28.80 20.62
C GLN A 72 9.13 29.77 21.34
N THR A 73 10.22 30.09 20.66
CA THR A 73 11.05 31.27 20.92
C THR A 73 10.11 32.50 20.90
N PRO A 74 10.01 33.31 21.97
CA PRO A 74 9.28 34.56 21.89
C PRO A 74 10.06 35.57 21.03
N PRO A 75 9.38 36.39 20.22
CA PRO A 75 10.04 37.36 19.36
C PRO A 75 10.68 38.49 20.17
N ALA A 76 11.85 38.92 19.71
CA ALA A 76 12.48 40.17 20.11
C ALA A 76 11.54 41.36 19.86
N GLN A 77 11.46 42.28 20.83
CA GLN A 77 11.53 43.75 20.67
C GLN A 77 10.85 44.50 21.83
N THR A 78 11.62 45.21 22.66
CA THR A 78 11.33 46.60 23.05
C THR A 78 12.64 47.26 23.48
N LEU A 79 13.19 48.14 22.63
CA LEU A 79 14.23 49.10 23.00
C LEU A 79 13.50 50.43 23.19
N THR A 80 13.60 51.00 24.39
CA THR A 80 13.21 52.39 24.71
C THR A 80 14.48 53.19 24.89
#